data_AF-A0A1I4Y8A4-F1
#
_entry.id   AF-A0A1I4Y8A4-F1
#
_cell.length_a   1.000
_cell.length_b   1.000
_cell.length_c   1.000
_cell.angle_alpha   90.00
_cell.angle_beta   90.00
_cell.angle_gamma   90.00
#
_symmetry.space_group_name_H-M   'P 1'
#
loop_
_entity.id
_entity.type
_entity.pdbx_description
1 polymer ?
#
loop_
_entity_poly.entity_id
_entity_poly.type
_entity_poly.pdbx_seq_one_letter_code
_entity_poly.pdbx_strand_id
1 'polypeptide(L)'
;MRIGMSKAGLLILILAAGNATAAVFCAATTSSIQQALAIAGSNGETDTIRIIIGSYAPAAGSIAFSYSTNEDNALSIEGGYTFGCGVRVDKASLTVLSGSGMRQVMRLYAQGSGAISVKNLTIEDGNAPSRGAGLSVEGPTGAFFVGFTGSVTVERVIFLGNRSTAEAGGLAIATRGGSIVVRGNLLAFNQCGDDNCALWIQSLASDPLTVIFGGNTVALNTCILGASGCDSGGARFLGQQNAVIYDNLFAFHSGADLSLQNPAVTADLYYNNIEVLTGITDTEVGTVNVPNPEFFDALAEDFRLLPTSPLRNLGNAPFPLPSIDLDGKPRIIESAPELGAYEILDILFADGFDGEP
;
A
#
# COMPACT_ATOMS: atom_id res chain seq x y z
N MET A 1 31.09 -58.88 42.42
CA MET A 1 30.23 -58.30 41.36
C MET A 1 29.46 -57.12 41.97
N ARG A 2 29.99 -55.90 41.85
CA ARG A 2 29.26 -54.64 42.10
C ARG A 2 29.73 -53.64 41.03
N ILE A 3 28.74 -53.09 40.37
CA ILE A 3 28.78 -52.37 39.09
C ILE A 3 29.21 -50.92 39.35
N GLY A 4 30.05 -50.38 38.45
CA GLY A 4 30.55 -49.00 38.51
C GLY A 4 29.49 -47.97 38.14
N MET A 5 29.59 -46.80 38.77
CA MET A 5 28.81 -45.61 38.41
C MET A 5 29.69 -44.67 37.58
N SER A 6 29.34 -44.53 36.30
CA SER A 6 29.86 -43.52 35.37
C SER A 6 29.23 -42.16 35.69
N LYS A 7 30.06 -41.13 35.84
CA LYS A 7 29.63 -39.73 35.96
C LYS A 7 29.46 -39.16 34.56
N ALA A 8 28.21 -39.04 34.09
CA ALA A 8 27.88 -38.30 32.88
C ALA A 8 27.91 -36.78 33.19
N GLY A 9 28.80 -36.04 32.54
CA GLY A 9 28.86 -34.59 32.59
C GLY A 9 27.82 -33.97 31.65
N LEU A 10 26.91 -33.16 32.22
CA LEU A 10 25.92 -32.40 31.48
C LEU A 10 26.58 -31.16 30.87
N LEU A 11 26.72 -31.13 29.54
CA LEU A 11 27.20 -29.96 28.79
C LEU A 11 26.03 -28.99 28.61
N ILE A 12 26.03 -27.89 29.37
CA ILE A 12 25.06 -26.80 29.21
C ILE A 12 25.51 -25.96 28.01
N LEU A 13 24.80 -26.11 26.89
CA LEU A 13 24.94 -25.26 25.71
C LEU A 13 24.27 -23.92 26.02
N ILE A 14 25.04 -22.91 26.40
CA ILE A 14 24.55 -21.53 26.48
C ILE A 14 24.43 -21.03 25.04
N LEU A 15 23.22 -21.12 24.47
CA LEU A 15 22.87 -20.34 23.29
C LEU A 15 22.89 -18.87 23.69
N ALA A 16 23.91 -18.15 23.24
CA ALA A 16 23.86 -16.70 23.22
C ALA A 16 22.76 -16.30 22.23
N ALA A 17 21.60 -15.92 22.74
CA ALA A 17 20.60 -15.21 21.96
C ALA A 17 21.26 -13.89 21.53
N GLY A 18 21.62 -13.77 20.26
CA GLY A 18 21.99 -12.47 19.69
C GLY A 18 20.81 -11.53 19.93
N ASN A 19 21.05 -10.39 20.57
CA ASN A 19 20.03 -9.35 20.64
C ASN A 19 19.65 -9.02 19.20
N ALA A 20 18.38 -9.23 18.82
CA ALA A 20 17.86 -8.71 17.57
C ALA A 20 17.96 -7.19 17.64
N THR A 21 18.98 -6.62 17.01
CA THR A 21 19.10 -5.18 16.83
C THR A 21 18.17 -4.78 15.70
N ALA A 22 17.40 -3.71 15.93
CA ALA A 22 16.62 -3.08 14.88
C ALA A 22 17.36 -1.81 14.46
N ALA A 23 17.78 -1.74 13.20
CA ALA A 23 18.41 -0.55 12.64
C ALA A 23 17.36 0.50 12.30
N VAL A 24 17.62 1.74 12.69
CA VAL A 24 16.77 2.89 12.36
C VAL A 24 17.59 3.89 11.57
N PHE A 25 17.16 4.14 10.34
CA PHE A 25 17.76 5.13 9.46
C PHE A 25 16.91 6.40 9.46
N CYS A 26 17.58 7.55 9.51
CA CYS A 26 16.95 8.85 9.26
C CYS A 26 17.47 9.40 7.94
N ALA A 27 16.62 9.40 6.91
CA ALA A 27 16.98 9.76 5.55
C ALA A 27 16.44 11.15 5.18
N ALA A 28 17.33 12.03 4.71
CA ALA A 28 17.05 13.45 4.43
C ALA A 28 17.34 13.85 2.98
N THR A 29 17.84 12.92 2.17
CA THR A 29 18.21 13.12 0.76
C THR A 29 17.93 11.85 -0.04
N THR A 30 17.76 11.99 -1.36
CA THR A 30 17.58 10.84 -2.26
C THR A 30 18.69 9.79 -2.07
N SER A 31 19.95 10.23 -1.97
CA SER A 31 21.09 9.32 -1.78
C SER A 31 21.04 8.60 -0.43
N SER A 32 20.63 9.28 0.65
CA SER A 32 20.50 8.64 1.96
C SER A 32 19.38 7.61 2.02
N ILE A 33 18.27 7.82 1.29
CA ILE A 33 17.20 6.84 1.15
C ILE A 33 17.72 5.60 0.41
N GLN A 34 18.40 5.80 -0.72
CA GLN A 34 18.99 4.70 -1.50
C GLN A 34 20.04 3.91 -0.69
N GLN A 35 20.87 4.60 0.10
CA GLN A 35 21.84 3.95 0.99
C GLN A 35 21.16 3.17 2.11
N ALA A 36 20.13 3.73 2.75
CA ALA A 36 19.38 3.04 3.79
C ALA A 36 18.73 1.75 3.27
N LEU A 37 18.11 1.80 2.09
CA LEU A 37 17.53 0.61 1.44
C LEU A 37 18.61 -0.45 1.11
N ALA A 38 19.79 -0.02 0.65
CA ALA A 38 20.88 -0.95 0.36
C ALA A 38 21.43 -1.62 1.64
N ILE A 39 21.59 -0.86 2.72
CA ILE A 39 22.05 -1.40 4.01
C ILE A 39 21.01 -2.37 4.59
N ALA A 40 19.73 -1.96 4.61
CA ALA A 40 18.63 -2.79 5.10
C ALA A 40 18.52 -4.13 4.35
N GLY A 41 18.92 -4.19 3.08
CA GLY A 41 18.89 -5.44 2.31
C GLY A 41 19.98 -6.46 2.69
N SER A 42 20.89 -6.12 3.61
CA SER A 42 22.11 -6.93 3.84
C SER A 42 22.75 -6.83 5.23
N ASN A 43 22.16 -6.10 6.18
CA ASN A 43 22.76 -5.88 7.50
C ASN A 43 22.39 -6.96 8.54
N GLY A 44 21.51 -7.90 8.21
CA GLY A 44 21.06 -8.93 9.13
C GLY A 44 20.13 -8.43 10.23
N GLU A 45 19.54 -7.24 10.09
CA GLU A 45 18.71 -6.60 11.12
C GLU A 45 17.29 -6.32 10.61
N THR A 46 16.34 -6.10 11.54
CA THR A 46 15.06 -5.50 11.18
C THR A 46 15.23 -3.99 11.01
N ASP A 47 14.77 -3.43 9.90
CA ASP A 47 15.06 -2.06 9.52
C ASP A 47 13.83 -1.16 9.54
N THR A 48 14.01 0.05 10.04
CA THR A 48 13.07 1.16 9.88
C THR A 48 13.76 2.33 9.18
N ILE A 49 13.29 2.68 8.00
CA ILE A 49 13.74 3.84 7.22
C ILE A 49 12.73 4.96 7.41
N ARG A 50 13.10 5.96 8.22
CA ARG A 50 12.32 7.18 8.44
C ARG A 50 12.77 8.23 7.46
N ILE A 51 11.84 8.69 6.62
CA ILE A 51 12.10 9.65 5.56
C ILE A 51 11.57 11.02 5.99
N ILE A 52 12.46 12.00 5.97
CA ILE A 52 12.12 13.38 6.31
C ILE A 52 11.18 13.97 5.26
N ILE A 53 10.28 14.85 5.68
CA ILE A 53 9.42 15.67 4.81
C ILE A 53 10.25 16.31 3.69
N GLY A 54 9.78 16.19 2.46
CA GLY A 54 10.48 16.62 1.26
C GLY A 54 10.11 15.80 0.02
N SER A 55 10.63 16.21 -1.14
CA SER A 55 10.48 15.50 -2.40
C SER A 55 11.82 14.93 -2.85
N TYR A 56 11.82 13.66 -3.24
CA TYR A 56 13.01 12.88 -3.53
C TYR A 56 12.90 12.20 -4.89
N ALA A 57 13.78 12.58 -5.80
CA ALA A 57 13.90 11.99 -7.12
C ALA A 57 15.39 11.78 -7.47
N PRO A 58 15.81 10.60 -7.96
CA PRO A 58 17.17 10.37 -8.42
C PRO A 58 17.38 10.83 -9.87
N ALA A 59 18.60 11.26 -10.16
CA ALA A 59 18.96 11.77 -11.49
C ALA A 59 19.18 10.68 -12.55
N ALA A 60 19.37 9.41 -12.16
CA ALA A 60 19.74 8.31 -13.05
C ALA A 60 19.18 6.95 -12.58
N GLY A 61 19.34 5.92 -13.40
CA GLY A 61 18.81 4.56 -13.15
C GLY A 61 17.41 4.35 -13.73
N SER A 62 16.97 3.09 -13.81
CA SER A 62 15.61 2.70 -14.23
C SER A 62 14.64 2.52 -13.06
N ILE A 63 15.16 2.45 -11.84
CA ILE A 63 14.41 2.33 -10.58
C ILE A 63 14.93 3.40 -9.65
N ALA A 64 14.04 4.20 -9.06
CA ALA A 64 14.45 5.30 -8.20
C ALA A 64 14.91 4.79 -6.82
N PHE A 65 14.10 3.93 -6.19
CA PHE A 65 14.35 3.37 -4.86
C PHE A 65 14.25 1.86 -4.92
N SER A 66 15.39 1.18 -4.76
CA SER A 66 15.52 -0.27 -4.91
C SER A 66 15.90 -0.88 -3.57
N TYR A 67 15.16 -1.92 -3.18
CA TYR A 67 15.49 -2.83 -2.08
C TYR A 67 15.51 -4.26 -2.61
N SER A 68 16.51 -5.02 -2.18
CA SER A 68 16.60 -6.45 -2.44
C SER A 68 17.17 -7.12 -1.21
N THR A 69 16.50 -8.14 -0.68
CA THR A 69 17.00 -8.93 0.45
C THR A 69 16.86 -10.43 0.20
N ASN A 70 17.71 -11.22 0.87
CA ASN A 70 17.52 -12.66 1.07
C ASN A 70 17.35 -13.00 2.56
N GLU A 71 17.11 -12.00 3.39
CA GLU A 71 16.99 -12.13 4.84
C GLU A 71 15.52 -12.28 5.26
N ASP A 72 15.31 -12.91 6.42
CA ASP A 72 13.99 -13.04 7.04
C ASP A 72 13.61 -11.82 7.90
N ASN A 73 14.37 -10.73 7.81
CA ASN A 73 14.18 -9.54 8.63
C ASN A 73 13.14 -8.59 8.02
N ALA A 74 12.41 -7.88 8.90
CA ALA A 74 11.37 -6.95 8.46
C ALA A 74 11.95 -5.61 7.99
N LEU A 75 11.30 -4.99 7.03
CA LEU A 75 11.56 -3.64 6.54
C LEU A 75 10.33 -2.74 6.74
N SER A 76 10.54 -1.58 7.32
CA SER A 76 9.54 -0.51 7.39
C SER A 76 10.05 0.77 6.74
N ILE A 77 9.29 1.33 5.80
CA ILE A 77 9.56 2.60 5.15
C ILE A 77 8.45 3.56 5.53
N GLU A 78 8.81 4.69 6.16
CA GLU A 78 7.85 5.62 6.74
C GLU A 78 8.19 7.07 6.38
N GLY A 79 7.22 7.80 5.82
CA GLY A 79 7.35 9.23 5.55
C GLY A 79 6.77 10.13 6.66
N GLY A 80 6.91 11.44 6.46
CA GLY A 80 6.35 12.49 7.32
C GLY A 80 7.25 12.92 8.47
N TYR A 81 8.52 12.52 8.50
CA TYR A 81 9.40 12.88 9.62
C TYR A 81 9.93 14.31 9.54
N THR A 82 10.02 15.00 10.67
CA THR A 82 10.72 16.30 10.74
C THR A 82 12.23 16.10 10.72
N PHE A 83 12.99 17.20 10.62
CA PHE A 83 14.45 17.17 10.72
C PHE A 83 14.92 16.35 11.94
N GLY A 84 15.85 15.41 11.72
CA GLY A 84 16.36 14.51 12.75
C GLY A 84 15.47 13.31 13.10
N CYS A 85 14.33 13.13 12.42
CA CYS A 85 13.41 11.99 12.60
C CYS A 85 12.89 11.78 14.03
N GLY A 86 12.82 12.86 14.82
CA GLY A 86 12.32 12.84 16.19
C GLY A 86 10.81 12.96 16.32
N VAL A 87 10.14 13.54 15.31
CA VAL A 87 8.68 13.72 15.28
C VAL A 87 8.17 13.35 13.89
N ARG A 88 7.00 12.70 13.83
CA ARG A 88 6.28 12.41 12.59
C ARG A 88 5.07 13.33 12.48
N VAL A 89 4.91 13.96 11.33
CA VAL A 89 3.70 14.65 10.91
C VAL A 89 2.92 13.68 10.04
N ASP A 90 1.72 13.33 10.48
CA ASP A 90 0.91 12.27 9.89
C ASP A 90 0.13 12.71 8.64
N LYS A 91 0.80 13.37 7.70
CA LYS A 91 0.22 13.78 6.42
C LYS A 91 1.01 13.17 5.26
N ALA A 92 0.37 12.29 4.50
CA ALA A 92 1.03 11.45 3.50
C ALA A 92 1.62 12.25 2.33
N SER A 93 1.07 13.44 2.04
CA SER A 93 1.55 14.33 0.97
C SER A 93 2.85 15.09 1.30
N LEU A 94 3.36 15.01 2.53
CA LEU A 94 4.56 15.77 2.93
C LEU A 94 5.89 15.07 2.59
N THR A 95 5.89 13.75 2.37
CA THR A 95 7.07 13.01 1.91
C THR A 95 6.74 12.40 0.56
N VAL A 96 7.47 12.82 -0.47
CA VAL A 96 7.22 12.44 -1.86
C VAL A 96 8.41 11.70 -2.43
N LEU A 97 8.18 10.49 -2.93
CA LEU A 97 9.13 9.70 -3.70
C LEU A 97 8.69 9.71 -5.15
N SER A 98 9.56 10.17 -6.07
CA SER A 98 9.19 10.36 -7.47
C SER A 98 10.10 9.59 -8.43
N GLY A 99 9.49 9.00 -9.46
CA GLY A 99 10.18 8.42 -10.62
C GLY A 99 10.58 9.45 -11.68
N SER A 100 10.09 10.70 -11.54
CA SER A 100 10.23 11.80 -12.49
C SER A 100 9.77 11.47 -13.92
N GLY A 101 8.78 10.60 -14.05
CA GLY A 101 8.23 10.14 -15.33
C GLY A 101 9.15 9.20 -16.11
N MET A 102 10.30 8.80 -15.54
CA MET A 102 11.36 8.08 -16.25
C MET A 102 11.73 6.73 -15.63
N ARG A 103 11.24 6.43 -14.42
CA ARG A 103 11.71 5.30 -13.60
C ARG A 103 10.56 4.67 -12.86
N GLN A 104 10.66 3.38 -12.55
CA GLN A 104 9.86 2.81 -11.49
C GLN A 104 10.22 3.53 -10.17
N VAL A 105 9.23 3.96 -9.39
CA VAL A 105 9.53 4.72 -8.17
C VAL A 105 10.17 3.80 -7.14
N MET A 106 9.48 2.72 -6.77
CA MET A 106 9.95 1.83 -5.71
C MET A 106 9.78 0.36 -6.08
N ARG A 107 10.85 -0.41 -5.90
CA ARG A 107 10.88 -1.85 -6.08
C ARG A 107 11.46 -2.52 -4.84
N LEU A 108 10.65 -3.33 -4.17
CA LEU A 108 10.99 -4.04 -2.95
C LEU A 108 11.01 -5.54 -3.24
N TYR A 109 12.19 -6.07 -3.53
CA TYR A 109 12.39 -7.49 -3.78
C TYR A 109 12.84 -8.22 -2.52
N ALA A 110 12.20 -9.34 -2.21
CA ALA A 110 12.56 -10.14 -1.05
C ALA A 110 12.55 -11.63 -1.35
N GLN A 111 13.54 -12.35 -0.82
CA GLN A 111 13.45 -13.78 -0.56
C GLN A 111 13.39 -13.96 0.95
N GLY A 112 12.47 -14.79 1.44
CA GLY A 112 12.27 -15.02 2.87
C GLY A 112 10.93 -14.51 3.39
N SER A 113 10.84 -14.49 4.72
CA SER A 113 9.60 -14.30 5.49
C SER A 113 9.49 -12.93 6.16
N GLY A 114 10.50 -12.08 6.00
CA GLY A 114 10.53 -10.72 6.55
C GLY A 114 9.35 -9.88 6.09
N ALA A 115 8.64 -9.24 7.02
CA ALA A 115 7.50 -8.39 6.67
C ALA A 115 7.97 -7.08 6.00
N ILE A 116 7.23 -6.59 5.01
CA ILE A 116 7.51 -5.31 4.34
C ILE A 116 6.37 -4.35 4.60
N SER A 117 6.68 -3.13 5.03
CA SER A 117 5.68 -2.07 5.20
C SER A 117 6.11 -0.74 4.57
N VAL A 118 5.15 -0.06 3.94
CA VAL A 118 5.30 1.28 3.37
C VAL A 118 4.17 2.16 3.89
N LYS A 119 4.49 3.28 4.52
CA LYS A 119 3.51 4.11 5.23
C LYS A 119 3.72 5.62 5.09
N ASN A 120 2.61 6.35 5.08
CA ASN A 120 2.55 7.81 5.26
C ASN A 120 3.47 8.60 4.30
N LEU A 121 3.37 8.32 3.00
CA LEU A 121 4.15 8.99 1.96
C LEU A 121 3.42 8.97 0.61
N THR A 122 3.94 9.72 -0.34
CA THR A 122 3.48 9.77 -1.73
C THR A 122 4.48 9.10 -2.65
N ILE A 123 3.97 8.33 -3.60
CA ILE A 123 4.69 7.62 -4.67
C ILE A 123 4.10 8.09 -5.99
N GLU A 124 4.89 8.87 -6.74
CA GLU A 124 4.39 9.55 -7.94
C GLU A 124 5.32 9.47 -9.15
N ASP A 125 4.75 9.77 -10.31
CA ASP A 125 5.46 9.90 -11.59
C ASP A 125 6.33 8.67 -11.91
N GLY A 126 5.87 7.47 -11.52
CA GLY A 126 6.48 6.22 -11.91
C GLY A 126 6.33 5.96 -13.40
N ASN A 127 7.36 5.41 -14.04
CA ASN A 127 7.28 4.91 -15.41
C ASN A 127 8.09 3.61 -15.53
N ALA A 128 7.40 2.50 -15.82
CA ALA A 128 8.04 1.20 -15.89
C ALA A 128 7.45 0.32 -17.01
N PRO A 129 8.26 -0.54 -17.64
CA PRO A 129 7.75 -1.55 -18.56
C PRO A 129 7.15 -2.78 -17.83
N SER A 130 7.22 -2.80 -16.50
CA SER A 130 6.74 -3.89 -15.64
C SER A 130 5.61 -3.41 -14.73
N ARG A 131 4.91 -4.34 -14.08
CA ARG A 131 3.89 -4.04 -13.08
C ARG A 131 4.45 -3.20 -11.93
N GLY A 132 3.58 -2.38 -11.34
CA GLY A 132 3.88 -1.56 -10.16
C GLY A 132 4.84 -0.42 -10.46
N ALA A 133 4.55 0.41 -11.46
CA ALA A 133 5.42 1.54 -11.83
C ALA A 133 5.62 2.52 -10.65
N GLY A 134 4.62 2.67 -9.78
CA GLY A 134 4.75 3.29 -8.47
C GLY A 134 5.50 2.36 -7.51
N LEU A 135 4.81 1.35 -6.97
CA LEU A 135 5.39 0.38 -6.04
C LEU A 135 5.19 -1.06 -6.52
N SER A 136 6.27 -1.84 -6.49
CA SER A 136 6.22 -3.30 -6.59
C SER A 136 6.82 -3.93 -5.33
N VAL A 137 6.10 -4.86 -4.71
CA VAL A 137 6.56 -5.71 -3.60
C VAL A 137 6.40 -7.17 -3.99
N GLU A 138 7.51 -7.85 -4.28
CA GLU A 138 7.47 -9.22 -4.84
C GLU A 138 8.79 -9.98 -4.62
N GLY A 139 8.80 -11.28 -4.93
CA GLY A 139 10.05 -12.06 -4.96
C GLY A 139 10.87 -11.80 -6.23
N PRO A 140 12.22 -11.91 -6.19
CA PRO A 140 13.05 -11.67 -7.36
C PRO A 140 12.81 -12.71 -8.47
N THR A 141 12.42 -12.21 -9.65
CA THR A 141 12.32 -12.86 -10.98
C THR A 141 11.20 -13.88 -11.24
N GLY A 142 10.62 -13.74 -12.45
CA GLY A 142 9.83 -14.76 -13.16
C GLY A 142 8.31 -14.73 -12.92
N ALA A 143 7.54 -15.40 -13.79
CA ALA A 143 6.08 -15.52 -13.74
C ALA A 143 5.53 -16.24 -12.49
N PHE A 144 6.40 -16.61 -11.54
CA PHE A 144 6.07 -17.43 -10.37
C PHE A 144 6.59 -16.86 -9.04
N PHE A 145 7.20 -15.66 -9.06
CA PHE A 145 7.65 -14.86 -7.92
C PHE A 145 8.07 -15.73 -6.72
N VAL A 146 9.20 -16.41 -6.87
CA VAL A 146 9.65 -17.41 -5.91
C VAL A 146 10.30 -16.74 -4.70
N GLY A 147 10.04 -17.30 -3.52
CA GLY A 147 10.83 -17.03 -2.32
C GLY A 147 10.26 -16.04 -1.32
N PHE A 148 9.41 -15.08 -1.71
CA PHE A 148 8.81 -14.16 -0.74
C PHE A 148 7.58 -14.77 -0.05
N THR A 149 7.64 -14.93 1.26
CA THR A 149 6.55 -15.46 2.10
C THR A 149 6.17 -14.51 3.24
N GLY A 150 6.74 -13.31 3.27
CA GLY A 150 6.46 -12.28 4.26
C GLY A 150 5.10 -11.61 4.06
N SER A 151 4.63 -10.96 5.13
CA SER A 151 3.44 -10.11 5.06
C SER A 151 3.76 -8.74 4.46
N VAL A 152 2.79 -8.13 3.80
CA VAL A 152 2.91 -6.81 3.18
C VAL A 152 1.88 -5.86 3.77
N THR A 153 2.30 -4.67 4.18
CA THR A 153 1.41 -3.59 4.62
C THR A 153 1.68 -2.31 3.84
N VAL A 154 0.66 -1.80 3.14
CA VAL A 154 0.68 -0.49 2.49
C VAL A 154 -0.43 0.34 3.09
N GLU A 155 -0.06 1.36 3.87
CA GLU A 155 -1.01 2.11 4.69
C GLU A 155 -0.78 3.61 4.61
N ARG A 156 -1.82 4.38 4.28
CA ARG A 156 -1.74 5.84 4.11
C ARG A 156 -0.68 6.25 3.09
N VAL A 157 -0.70 5.62 1.92
CA VAL A 157 0.16 5.93 0.78
C VAL A 157 -0.67 6.53 -0.35
N ILE A 158 -0.13 7.56 -0.99
CA ILE A 158 -0.70 8.17 -2.19
C ILE A 158 0.07 7.65 -3.40
N PHE A 159 -0.61 6.97 -4.33
CA PHE A 159 -0.08 6.52 -5.61
C PHE A 159 -0.65 7.39 -6.72
N LEU A 160 0.15 8.31 -7.24
CA LEU A 160 -0.30 9.37 -8.13
C LEU A 160 0.40 9.33 -9.49
N GLY A 161 -0.36 9.26 -10.58
CA GLY A 161 0.19 9.48 -11.92
C GLY A 161 1.21 8.44 -12.39
N ASN A 162 1.24 7.24 -11.80
CA ASN A 162 2.22 6.22 -12.16
C ASN A 162 1.79 5.45 -13.41
N ARG A 163 2.71 5.21 -14.33
CA ARG A 163 2.47 4.61 -15.64
C ARG A 163 3.25 3.31 -15.83
N SER A 164 2.54 2.20 -15.99
CA SER A 164 3.11 0.92 -16.45
C SER A 164 2.74 0.66 -17.91
N THR A 165 3.63 0.06 -18.71
CA THR A 165 3.20 -0.52 -20.00
C THR A 165 2.63 -1.93 -19.86
N ALA A 166 2.63 -2.51 -18.65
CA ALA A 166 1.97 -3.76 -18.28
C ALA A 166 0.73 -3.43 -17.41
N GLU A 167 0.32 -4.31 -16.49
CA GLU A 167 -0.72 -4.05 -15.46
C GLU A 167 -0.23 -3.14 -14.33
N ALA A 168 -1.16 -2.57 -13.54
CA ALA A 168 -0.88 -1.81 -12.31
C ALA A 168 0.21 -0.73 -12.44
N GLY A 169 -0.17 0.45 -12.94
CA GLY A 169 0.66 1.64 -12.82
C GLY A 169 0.96 1.99 -11.36
N GLY A 170 -0.04 1.92 -10.49
CA GLY A 170 0.07 2.30 -9.07
C GLY A 170 0.84 1.29 -8.21
N LEU A 171 0.15 0.21 -7.81
CA LEU A 171 0.65 -0.75 -6.82
C LEU A 171 0.56 -2.20 -7.33
N ALA A 172 1.66 -2.93 -7.23
CA ALA A 172 1.71 -4.37 -7.45
C ALA A 172 2.27 -5.11 -6.23
N ILE A 173 1.57 -6.14 -5.76
CA ILE A 173 2.01 -6.98 -4.63
C ILE A 173 1.90 -8.45 -5.02
N ALA A 174 2.96 -9.22 -4.80
CA ALA A 174 2.95 -10.68 -4.89
C ALA A 174 3.69 -11.33 -3.72
N THR A 175 3.04 -12.25 -3.00
CA THR A 175 3.67 -13.06 -1.94
C THR A 175 3.11 -14.49 -1.94
N ARG A 176 3.88 -15.43 -1.41
CA ARG A 176 3.52 -16.85 -1.24
C ARG A 176 3.10 -17.18 0.19
N GLY A 177 3.09 -16.21 1.09
CA GLY A 177 2.85 -16.40 2.51
C GLY A 177 2.40 -15.12 3.21
N GLY A 178 2.19 -15.22 4.52
CA GLY A 178 1.83 -14.08 5.35
C GLY A 178 0.42 -13.54 5.07
N SER A 179 0.27 -12.23 5.14
CA SER A 179 -0.97 -11.52 4.85
C SER A 179 -0.69 -10.23 4.08
N ILE A 180 -1.68 -9.73 3.36
CA ILE A 180 -1.58 -8.47 2.63
C ILE A 180 -2.59 -7.49 3.21
N VAL A 181 -2.13 -6.32 3.62
CA VAL A 181 -2.96 -5.24 4.17
C VAL A 181 -2.72 -3.98 3.35
N VAL A 182 -3.75 -3.49 2.67
CA VAL A 182 -3.70 -2.27 1.86
C VAL A 182 -4.86 -1.38 2.30
N ARG A 183 -4.57 -0.37 3.12
CA ARG A 183 -5.61 0.46 3.74
C ARG A 183 -5.34 1.96 3.77
N GLY A 184 -6.39 2.76 3.68
CA GLY A 184 -6.28 4.21 3.81
C GLY A 184 -5.46 4.85 2.68
N ASN A 185 -5.38 4.22 1.51
CA ASN A 185 -4.53 4.69 0.41
C ASN A 185 -5.34 5.44 -0.64
N LEU A 186 -4.70 6.37 -1.33
CA LEU A 186 -5.21 6.96 -2.56
C LEU A 186 -4.46 6.33 -3.73
N LEU A 187 -5.18 5.77 -4.70
CA LEU A 187 -4.62 5.31 -5.97
C LEU A 187 -5.31 6.09 -7.08
N ALA A 188 -4.64 7.13 -7.58
CA ALA A 188 -5.22 8.05 -8.54
C ALA A 188 -4.35 8.31 -9.77
N PHE A 189 -5.01 8.53 -10.91
CA PHE A 189 -4.37 8.89 -12.17
C PHE A 189 -3.33 7.89 -12.69
N ASN A 190 -3.33 6.65 -12.18
CA ASN A 190 -2.38 5.64 -12.63
C ASN A 190 -2.81 5.07 -13.98
N GLN A 191 -1.81 4.75 -14.82
CA GLN A 191 -2.01 4.26 -16.17
C GLN A 191 -1.33 2.91 -16.40
N CYS A 192 -1.93 2.10 -17.27
CA CYS A 192 -1.45 0.77 -17.60
C CYS A 192 -1.66 0.44 -19.08
N GLY A 193 -0.84 -0.47 -19.62
CA GLY A 193 -0.94 -0.94 -21.01
C GLY A 193 -1.72 -2.25 -21.17
N ASP A 194 -1.81 -3.03 -20.10
CA ASP A 194 -2.70 -4.19 -19.98
C ASP A 194 -3.87 -3.81 -19.05
N ASP A 195 -4.32 -4.60 -18.08
CA ASP A 195 -5.48 -4.22 -17.25
C ASP A 195 -5.13 -3.83 -15.80
N ASN A 196 -6.10 -3.20 -15.12
CA ASN A 196 -6.15 -2.90 -13.69
C ASN A 196 -5.05 -1.93 -13.27
N CYS A 197 -5.14 -0.72 -13.81
CA CYS A 197 -4.11 0.30 -13.72
C CYS A 197 -3.83 0.78 -12.30
N ALA A 198 -4.80 0.70 -11.39
CA ALA A 198 -4.59 1.07 -10.00
C ALA A 198 -3.76 0.04 -9.23
N LEU A 199 -4.22 -1.21 -9.24
CA LEU A 199 -3.79 -2.21 -8.27
C LEU A 199 -3.80 -3.62 -8.86
N TRP A 200 -2.75 -4.36 -8.55
CA TRP A 200 -2.67 -5.80 -8.79
C TRP A 200 -2.13 -6.51 -7.57
N ILE A 201 -2.94 -7.39 -6.97
CA ILE A 201 -2.56 -8.22 -5.82
C ILE A 201 -2.63 -9.69 -6.23
N GLN A 202 -1.52 -10.42 -6.05
CA GLN A 202 -1.47 -11.85 -6.31
C GLN A 202 -0.94 -12.64 -5.12
N SER A 203 -1.75 -13.59 -4.66
CA SER A 203 -1.28 -14.67 -3.78
C SER A 203 -0.78 -15.85 -4.59
N LEU A 204 0.42 -16.32 -4.29
CA LEU A 204 1.03 -17.51 -4.92
C LEU A 204 1.19 -18.66 -3.92
N ALA A 205 0.49 -18.57 -2.79
CA ALA A 205 0.47 -19.59 -1.76
C ALA A 205 -0.30 -20.84 -2.20
N SER A 206 -0.01 -21.97 -1.57
CA SER A 206 -0.80 -23.20 -1.72
C SER A 206 -2.15 -23.10 -0.99
N ASP A 207 -2.17 -22.40 0.15
CA ASP A 207 -3.35 -22.16 0.96
C ASP A 207 -3.81 -20.70 0.80
N PRO A 208 -5.12 -20.40 0.94
CA PRO A 208 -5.61 -19.03 0.79
C PRO A 208 -4.96 -18.05 1.78
N LEU A 209 -4.31 -17.00 1.25
CA LEU A 209 -3.80 -15.90 2.06
C LEU A 209 -4.91 -14.92 2.42
N THR A 210 -4.81 -14.32 3.60
CA THR A 210 -5.71 -13.23 3.99
C THR A 210 -5.27 -11.93 3.32
N VAL A 211 -6.22 -11.27 2.64
CA VAL A 211 -6.04 -9.94 2.06
C VAL A 211 -7.07 -8.98 2.64
N ILE A 212 -6.60 -7.86 3.19
CA ILE A 212 -7.42 -6.80 3.77
C ILE A 212 -7.25 -5.57 2.90
N PHE A 213 -8.30 -5.18 2.18
CA PHE A 213 -8.31 -3.99 1.31
C PHE A 213 -9.40 -3.02 1.81
N GLY A 214 -9.00 -2.00 2.57
CA GLY A 214 -9.91 -1.24 3.42
C GLY A 214 -9.76 0.28 3.37
N GLY A 215 -10.83 1.04 3.16
CA GLY A 215 -10.78 2.51 3.27
C GLY A 215 -9.87 3.16 2.22
N ASN A 216 -9.81 2.63 1.01
CA ASN A 216 -8.99 3.20 -0.06
C ASN A 216 -9.86 4.01 -1.03
N THR A 217 -9.32 5.11 -1.55
CA THR A 217 -9.89 5.80 -2.71
C THR A 217 -9.13 5.36 -3.96
N VAL A 218 -9.84 4.78 -4.93
CA VAL A 218 -9.30 4.32 -6.21
C VAL A 218 -10.01 5.05 -7.32
N ALA A 219 -9.38 6.09 -7.87
CA ALA A 219 -10.07 7.01 -8.77
C ALA A 219 -9.26 7.39 -10.00
N LEU A 220 -9.92 7.65 -11.12
CA LEU A 220 -9.28 8.26 -12.31
C LEU A 220 -8.10 7.45 -12.87
N ASN A 221 -8.07 6.13 -12.66
CA ASN A 221 -7.04 5.25 -13.22
C ASN A 221 -7.49 4.81 -14.62
N THR A 222 -6.61 4.93 -15.61
CA THR A 222 -7.02 4.80 -17.02
C THR A 222 -6.02 4.04 -17.84
N CYS A 223 -6.51 3.30 -18.83
CA CYS A 223 -5.67 2.76 -19.88
C CYS A 223 -4.79 3.81 -20.56
N ILE A 224 -3.58 3.43 -20.92
CA ILE A 224 -2.74 4.21 -21.83
C ILE A 224 -3.47 4.33 -23.17
N LEU A 225 -3.56 5.54 -23.72
CA LEU A 225 -4.16 5.76 -25.03
C LEU A 225 -3.47 4.88 -26.10
N GLY A 226 -4.28 4.06 -26.78
CA GLY A 226 -3.81 3.15 -27.84
C GLY A 226 -3.28 1.80 -27.36
N ALA A 227 -3.34 1.52 -26.06
CA ALA A 227 -3.10 0.18 -25.54
C ALA A 227 -4.16 -0.81 -26.06
N SER A 228 -3.73 -1.95 -26.60
CA SER A 228 -4.63 -2.96 -27.19
C SER A 228 -5.11 -4.02 -26.21
N GLY A 229 -4.62 -4.01 -24.97
CA GLY A 229 -4.91 -5.00 -23.94
C GLY A 229 -5.43 -4.42 -22.64
N CYS A 230 -5.86 -3.16 -22.65
CA CYS A 230 -6.39 -2.46 -21.49
C CYS A 230 -7.84 -2.09 -21.69
N ASP A 231 -8.71 -2.66 -20.86
CA ASP A 231 -10.12 -2.31 -20.74
C ASP A 231 -10.46 -1.88 -19.31
N SER A 232 -9.65 -2.20 -18.30
CA SER A 232 -9.90 -1.94 -16.87
C SER A 232 -8.84 -1.03 -16.23
N GLY A 233 -9.27 0.01 -15.54
CA GLY A 233 -8.41 0.91 -14.77
C GLY A 233 -8.37 0.62 -13.28
N GLY A 234 -9.31 -0.18 -12.76
CA GLY A 234 -9.49 -0.45 -11.34
C GLY A 234 -8.48 -1.41 -10.72
N ALA A 235 -8.96 -2.21 -9.77
CA ALA A 235 -8.16 -3.14 -8.96
C ALA A 235 -8.39 -4.60 -9.35
N ARG A 236 -7.36 -5.45 -9.19
CA ARG A 236 -7.46 -6.89 -9.42
C ARG A 236 -6.81 -7.72 -8.33
N PHE A 237 -7.52 -8.81 -7.98
CA PHE A 237 -7.09 -9.82 -7.02
C PHE A 237 -6.94 -11.16 -7.74
N LEU A 238 -5.79 -11.82 -7.57
CA LEU A 238 -5.46 -13.11 -8.18
C LEU A 238 -4.87 -14.13 -7.20
N GLY A 239 -5.06 -15.41 -7.52
CA GLY A 239 -4.46 -16.53 -6.80
C GLY A 239 -5.24 -16.95 -5.56
N GLN A 240 -4.66 -17.85 -4.75
CA GLN A 240 -5.33 -18.44 -3.59
C GLN A 240 -5.42 -17.41 -2.46
N GLN A 241 -6.56 -16.75 -2.29
CA GLN A 241 -6.74 -15.75 -1.24
C GLN A 241 -8.18 -15.59 -0.78
N ASN A 242 -8.31 -15.16 0.48
CA ASN A 242 -9.54 -14.70 1.09
C ASN A 242 -9.45 -13.19 1.27
N ALA A 243 -10.11 -12.45 0.38
CA ALA A 243 -10.12 -11.00 0.37
C ALA A 243 -11.30 -10.45 1.15
N VAL A 244 -11.03 -9.56 2.11
CA VAL A 244 -12.03 -8.72 2.77
C VAL A 244 -11.85 -7.30 2.25
N ILE A 245 -12.83 -6.84 1.49
CA ILE A 245 -12.82 -5.59 0.73
C ILE A 245 -13.88 -4.67 1.34
N TYR A 246 -13.48 -3.59 1.99
CA TYR A 246 -14.42 -2.74 2.71
C TYR A 246 -14.12 -1.25 2.70
N ASP A 247 -15.16 -0.43 2.88
CA ASP A 247 -15.08 1.02 2.99
C ASP A 247 -14.31 1.69 1.83
N ASN A 248 -14.18 1.03 0.67
CA ASN A 248 -13.43 1.56 -0.46
C ASN A 248 -14.34 2.42 -1.34
N LEU A 249 -13.75 3.42 -1.97
CA LEU A 249 -14.40 4.28 -2.94
C LEU A 249 -13.71 4.09 -4.29
N PHE A 250 -14.39 3.42 -5.23
CA PHE A 250 -13.99 3.35 -6.62
C PHE A 250 -14.76 4.36 -7.46
N ALA A 251 -14.09 5.07 -8.38
CA ALA A 251 -14.72 6.04 -9.27
C ALA A 251 -13.91 6.37 -10.52
N PHE A 252 -14.59 6.73 -11.60
CA PHE A 252 -14.01 7.41 -12.77
C PHE A 252 -12.81 6.70 -13.44
N HIS A 253 -12.68 5.38 -13.35
CA HIS A 253 -11.67 4.63 -14.09
C HIS A 253 -12.23 4.09 -15.42
N SER A 254 -11.35 3.66 -16.33
CA SER A 254 -11.77 2.90 -17.51
C SER A 254 -12.32 1.52 -17.10
N GLY A 255 -13.43 1.07 -17.71
CA GLY A 255 -14.01 -0.27 -17.49
C GLY A 255 -14.26 -0.61 -16.02
N ALA A 256 -13.73 -1.74 -15.55
CA ALA A 256 -14.06 -2.29 -14.22
C ALA A 256 -13.37 -1.55 -13.06
N ASP A 257 -14.12 -1.34 -11.98
CA ASP A 257 -13.65 -0.87 -10.67
C ASP A 257 -12.84 -1.96 -9.98
N LEU A 258 -13.39 -3.18 -10.01
CA LEU A 258 -12.89 -4.32 -9.27
C LEU A 258 -13.03 -5.60 -10.11
N SER A 259 -11.92 -6.35 -10.21
CA SER A 259 -11.86 -7.63 -10.89
C SER A 259 -11.54 -8.78 -9.94
N LEU A 260 -12.49 -9.70 -9.83
CA LEU A 260 -12.51 -10.93 -9.03
C LEU A 260 -12.75 -12.16 -9.92
N GLN A 261 -12.31 -12.12 -11.18
CA GLN A 261 -12.58 -13.19 -12.15
C GLN A 261 -11.81 -14.49 -11.88
N ASN A 262 -10.82 -14.47 -10.99
CA ASN A 262 -10.06 -15.67 -10.66
C ASN A 262 -10.84 -16.51 -9.63
N PRO A 263 -11.25 -17.75 -9.97
CA PRO A 263 -12.10 -18.57 -9.10
C PRO A 263 -11.39 -19.07 -7.82
N ALA A 264 -10.08 -18.86 -7.69
CA ALA A 264 -9.33 -19.15 -6.45
C ALA A 264 -9.39 -18.00 -5.42
N VAL A 265 -10.01 -16.88 -5.79
CA VAL A 265 -10.24 -15.73 -4.89
C VAL A 265 -11.61 -15.90 -4.27
N THR A 266 -11.67 -15.97 -2.95
CA THR A 266 -12.91 -15.67 -2.21
C THR A 266 -12.88 -14.19 -1.82
N ALA A 267 -14.02 -13.53 -1.90
CA ALA A 267 -14.13 -12.09 -1.70
C ALA A 267 -15.42 -11.72 -0.97
N ASP A 268 -15.26 -11.17 0.22
CA ASP A 268 -16.34 -10.54 0.97
C ASP A 268 -16.25 -9.02 0.84
N LEU A 269 -17.34 -8.41 0.38
CA LEU A 269 -17.47 -6.97 0.14
C LEU A 269 -18.37 -6.34 1.20
N TYR A 270 -17.86 -5.30 1.85
CA TYR A 270 -18.60 -4.57 2.88
C TYR A 270 -18.51 -3.05 2.69
N TYR A 271 -19.64 -2.39 2.46
CA TYR A 271 -19.71 -0.91 2.41
C TYR A 271 -18.71 -0.29 1.42
N ASN A 272 -18.66 -0.78 0.18
CA ASN A 272 -17.84 -0.16 -0.86
C ASN A 272 -18.70 0.71 -1.79
N ASN A 273 -18.08 1.64 -2.51
CA ASN A 273 -18.66 2.22 -3.72
C ASN A 273 -18.03 1.51 -4.93
N ILE A 274 -18.82 0.74 -5.68
CA ILE A 274 -18.39 -0.02 -6.86
C ILE A 274 -19.45 0.11 -7.94
N GLU A 275 -19.08 0.66 -9.10
CA GLU A 275 -19.95 0.78 -10.26
C GLU A 275 -19.93 -0.49 -11.14
N VAL A 276 -18.73 -0.97 -11.46
CA VAL A 276 -18.49 -2.09 -12.37
C VAL A 276 -17.63 -3.16 -11.68
N LEU A 277 -18.30 -4.21 -11.21
CA LEU A 277 -17.68 -5.41 -10.67
C LEU A 277 -17.60 -6.50 -11.74
N THR A 278 -16.44 -7.14 -11.89
CA THR A 278 -16.28 -8.35 -12.71
C THR A 278 -15.87 -9.54 -11.85
N GLY A 279 -16.46 -10.72 -12.09
CA GLY A 279 -16.20 -11.92 -11.29
C GLY A 279 -17.33 -12.25 -10.33
N ILE A 280 -17.02 -12.98 -9.26
CA ILE A 280 -17.99 -13.47 -8.28
C ILE A 280 -17.53 -13.04 -6.89
N THR A 281 -18.50 -12.70 -6.04
CA THR A 281 -18.31 -12.38 -4.62
C THR A 281 -18.99 -13.44 -3.76
N ASP A 282 -18.43 -13.71 -2.58
CA ASP A 282 -19.00 -14.65 -1.61
C ASP A 282 -20.07 -13.97 -0.76
N THR A 283 -19.73 -12.81 -0.20
CA THR A 283 -20.63 -11.96 0.59
C THR A 283 -20.60 -10.54 0.06
N GLU A 284 -21.76 -9.88 0.02
CA GLU A 284 -21.86 -8.46 -0.29
C GLU A 284 -22.88 -7.79 0.65
N VAL A 285 -22.43 -6.81 1.42
CA VAL A 285 -23.25 -6.08 2.39
C VAL A 285 -22.94 -4.58 2.32
N GLY A 286 -23.95 -3.74 2.15
CA GLY A 286 -23.78 -2.28 2.22
C GLY A 286 -23.01 -1.66 1.06
N THR A 287 -22.53 -2.44 0.09
CA THR A 287 -21.94 -1.93 -1.14
C THR A 287 -22.98 -1.15 -1.95
N VAL A 288 -22.59 0.02 -2.44
CA VAL A 288 -23.41 0.94 -3.23
C VAL A 288 -22.78 1.18 -4.59
N ASN A 289 -23.60 1.64 -5.52
CA ASN A 289 -23.18 2.10 -6.84
C ASN A 289 -23.56 3.58 -6.99
N VAL A 290 -22.63 4.46 -6.66
CA VAL A 290 -22.72 5.91 -6.86
C VAL A 290 -21.67 6.32 -7.88
N PRO A 291 -22.06 6.53 -9.16
CA PRO A 291 -21.12 6.88 -10.23
C PRO A 291 -20.40 8.23 -10.01
N ASN A 292 -21.05 9.18 -9.33
CA ASN A 292 -20.44 10.45 -8.96
C ASN A 292 -20.29 10.54 -7.43
N PRO A 293 -19.08 10.35 -6.91
CA PRO A 293 -18.79 10.52 -5.49
C PRO A 293 -19.00 11.93 -4.96
N GLU A 294 -19.08 12.94 -5.82
CA GLU A 294 -19.03 14.36 -5.44
C GLU A 294 -17.71 14.71 -4.73
N PHE A 295 -16.57 14.43 -5.36
CA PHE A 295 -15.28 14.95 -4.89
C PHE A 295 -15.24 16.48 -4.94
N PHE A 296 -14.44 17.09 -4.05
CA PHE A 296 -14.27 18.54 -4.00
C PHE A 296 -13.66 19.09 -5.30
N ASP A 297 -12.51 18.56 -5.72
CA ASP A 297 -11.90 18.83 -7.03
C ASP A 297 -10.90 17.72 -7.40
N ALA A 298 -11.42 16.61 -7.94
CA ALA A 298 -10.59 15.45 -8.23
C ALA A 298 -9.51 15.73 -9.29
N LEU A 299 -9.73 16.65 -10.23
CA LEU A 299 -8.74 17.03 -11.25
C LEU A 299 -7.60 17.89 -10.68
N ALA A 300 -7.84 18.58 -9.57
CA ALA A 300 -6.82 19.22 -8.76
C ALA A 300 -6.31 18.32 -7.61
N GLU A 301 -6.53 17.00 -7.71
CA GLU A 301 -6.09 15.97 -6.76
C GLU A 301 -6.73 16.09 -5.36
N ASP A 302 -7.85 16.81 -5.24
CA ASP A 302 -8.66 16.89 -4.03
C ASP A 302 -9.78 15.86 -4.05
N PHE A 303 -9.46 14.68 -3.51
CA PHE A 303 -10.37 13.53 -3.41
C PHE A 303 -11.19 13.50 -2.12
N ARG A 304 -11.23 14.60 -1.36
CA ARG A 304 -12.19 14.72 -0.26
C ARG A 304 -13.59 14.80 -0.83
N LEU A 305 -14.56 14.20 -0.14
CA LEU A 305 -15.96 14.29 -0.52
C LEU A 305 -16.49 15.70 -0.22
N LEU A 306 -17.41 16.20 -1.05
CA LEU A 306 -18.23 17.36 -0.72
C LEU A 306 -19.16 17.01 0.45
N PRO A 307 -19.57 17.99 1.29
CA PRO A 307 -20.55 17.75 2.36
C PRO A 307 -21.88 17.17 1.88
N THR A 308 -22.23 17.36 0.61
CA THR A 308 -23.45 16.84 -0.02
C THR A 308 -23.30 15.40 -0.53
N SER A 309 -22.09 14.84 -0.51
CA SER A 309 -21.80 13.55 -1.09
C SER A 309 -22.69 12.45 -0.49
N PRO A 310 -23.28 11.58 -1.32
CA PRO A 310 -24.03 10.43 -0.83
C PRO A 310 -23.13 9.36 -0.20
N LEU A 311 -21.80 9.48 -0.32
CA LEU A 311 -20.82 8.54 0.24
C LEU A 311 -20.28 8.98 1.61
N ARG A 312 -20.72 10.14 2.11
CA ARG A 312 -20.36 10.66 3.43
C ARG A 312 -20.94 9.77 4.54
N ASN A 313 -20.14 9.41 5.55
CA ASN A 313 -20.51 8.53 6.66
C ASN A 313 -21.19 7.20 6.26
N LEU A 314 -20.88 6.67 5.09
CA LEU A 314 -21.52 5.45 4.57
C LEU A 314 -20.73 4.17 4.90
N GLY A 315 -19.51 4.29 5.40
CA GLY A 315 -18.69 3.14 5.78
C GLY A 315 -19.09 2.51 7.11
N ASN A 316 -18.33 1.52 7.57
CA ASN A 316 -18.67 0.74 8.76
C ASN A 316 -17.51 0.64 9.76
N ALA A 317 -17.59 1.42 10.83
CA ALA A 317 -16.59 1.57 11.89
C ALA A 317 -16.05 0.27 12.55
N PRO A 318 -16.81 -0.84 12.68
CA PRO A 318 -16.29 -2.11 13.16
C PRO A 318 -15.15 -2.70 12.32
N PHE A 319 -14.98 -2.30 11.05
CA PHE A 319 -13.85 -2.75 10.24
C PHE A 319 -12.54 -2.05 10.64
N PRO A 320 -11.39 -2.73 10.53
CA PRO A 320 -10.13 -2.21 11.02
C PRO A 320 -9.55 -1.17 10.05
N LEU A 321 -9.93 0.09 10.17
CA LEU A 321 -9.33 1.22 9.44
C LEU A 321 -8.07 1.77 10.15
N PRO A 322 -7.20 2.53 9.44
CA PRO A 322 -6.19 3.36 10.09
C PRO A 322 -6.86 4.32 11.10
N SER A 323 -6.15 4.76 12.14
CA SER A 323 -6.71 5.72 13.11
C SER A 323 -6.93 7.12 12.52
N ILE A 324 -6.23 7.44 11.43
CA ILE A 324 -6.22 8.74 10.77
C ILE A 324 -6.16 8.61 9.25
N ASP A 325 -6.70 9.61 8.56
CA ASP A 325 -6.77 9.70 7.11
C ASP A 325 -5.44 10.17 6.48
N LEU A 326 -5.43 10.42 5.17
CA LEU A 326 -4.25 10.88 4.44
C LEU A 326 -3.80 12.31 4.81
N ASP A 327 -4.69 13.13 5.38
CA ASP A 327 -4.41 14.47 5.90
C ASP A 327 -4.01 14.48 7.38
N GLY A 328 -4.06 13.33 8.05
CA GLY A 328 -3.77 13.17 9.47
C GLY A 328 -4.95 13.47 10.39
N LYS A 329 -6.17 13.54 9.86
CA LYS A 329 -7.41 13.70 10.64
C LYS A 329 -7.92 12.35 11.11
N PRO A 330 -8.65 12.24 12.24
CA PRO A 330 -9.27 10.98 12.67
C PRO A 330 -10.12 10.36 11.55
N ARG A 331 -10.05 9.03 11.36
CA ARG A 331 -10.82 8.29 10.32
C ARG A 331 -12.32 8.15 10.59
N ILE A 332 -12.79 8.60 11.75
CA ILE A 332 -14.21 8.60 12.11
C ILE A 332 -14.43 9.90 12.87
N ILE A 333 -15.13 10.85 12.24
CA ILE A 333 -15.46 12.15 12.86
C ILE A 333 -16.88 12.11 13.46
N GLU A 334 -17.83 11.53 12.74
CA GLU A 334 -19.23 11.42 13.18
C GLU A 334 -19.57 9.98 13.61
N SER A 335 -20.60 9.37 13.02
CA SER A 335 -21.09 8.04 13.42
C SER A 335 -20.43 6.88 12.68
N ALA A 336 -19.81 7.15 11.54
CA ALA A 336 -19.24 6.16 10.63
C ALA A 336 -18.14 6.82 9.79
N PRO A 337 -17.18 6.06 9.25
CA PRO A 337 -16.20 6.61 8.32
C PRO A 337 -16.86 7.00 6.98
N GLU A 338 -16.32 8.01 6.32
CA GLU A 338 -16.50 8.22 4.89
C GLU A 338 -15.90 7.06 4.09
N LEU A 339 -16.54 6.71 2.96
CA LEU A 339 -15.92 5.79 2.02
C LEU A 339 -14.67 6.42 1.41
N GLY A 340 -13.62 5.62 1.28
CA GLY A 340 -12.34 6.07 0.73
C GLY A 340 -11.32 6.46 1.80
N ALA A 341 -10.30 7.22 1.39
CA ALA A 341 -9.09 7.45 2.16
C ALA A 341 -9.04 8.77 2.94
N TYR A 342 -10.07 9.61 2.80
CA TYR A 342 -10.16 10.93 3.41
C TYR A 342 -11.36 11.03 4.33
N GLU A 343 -11.24 11.84 5.38
CA GLU A 343 -12.41 12.34 6.09
C GLU A 343 -12.64 13.84 5.90
N ILE A 344 -13.90 14.26 5.82
CA ILE A 344 -14.27 15.67 5.79
C ILE A 344 -14.66 16.15 7.19
N LEU A 345 -13.97 17.20 7.66
CA LEU A 345 -14.43 17.98 8.80
C LEU A 345 -15.42 19.02 8.27
N ASP A 346 -16.63 19.06 8.82
CA ASP A 346 -17.53 20.19 8.60
C ASP A 346 -16.85 21.46 9.15
N ILE A 347 -16.40 22.34 8.25
CA ILE A 347 -15.66 23.58 8.57
C ILE A 347 -16.61 24.65 9.15
N LEU A 348 -17.66 24.28 9.89
CA LEU A 348 -18.55 25.31 10.46
C LEU A 348 -17.88 26.10 11.61
N PHE A 349 -16.73 25.64 12.14
CA PHE A 349 -16.06 26.26 13.29
C PHE A 349 -14.52 26.33 13.22
N ALA A 350 -13.89 26.07 12.06
CA ALA A 350 -12.41 26.11 11.99
C ALA A 350 -11.85 27.55 12.01
N ASP A 351 -12.62 28.50 11.49
CA ASP A 351 -12.30 29.93 11.54
C ASP A 351 -13.03 30.53 12.73
N GLY A 352 -12.51 30.23 13.94
CA GLY A 352 -13.06 30.71 15.21
C GLY A 352 -13.59 32.13 15.11
N PHE A 353 -14.70 32.42 15.80
CA PHE A 353 -15.32 33.74 15.84
C PHE A 353 -14.33 34.82 16.30
N ASP A 354 -13.48 35.32 15.40
CA ASP A 354 -12.78 36.59 15.53
C ASP A 354 -13.73 37.69 15.05
N GLY A 355 -14.94 37.65 15.60
CA GLY A 355 -15.87 38.75 15.63
C GLY A 355 -15.89 39.28 17.06
N GLU A 356 -14.89 40.08 17.40
CA GLU A 356 -14.86 40.87 18.63
C GLU A 356 -14.42 42.30 18.26
N PRO A 357 -14.93 43.36 18.89
CA PRO A 357 -16.31 43.71 19.25
C PRO A 357 -16.90 44.84 18.39
#